data_AF-A0A920KM02-F1
#
_entry.id   AF-A0A920KM02-F1
#
_cell.length_a   1.000
_cell.length_b   1.000
_cell.length_c   1.000
_cell.angle_alpha   90.00
_cell.angle_beta   90.00
_cell.angle_gamma   90.00
#
_symmetry.space_group_name_H-M   'P 1'
#
loop_
_entity.id
_entity.type
_entity.pdbx_description
1 polymer ?
#
loop_
_entity_poly.entity_id
_entity_poly.type
_entity_poly.pdbx_seq_one_letter_code
_entity_poly.pdbx_strand_id
1 'polypeptide(L)'
;MKRVILEKKKFKSHKMNKIKIAIFGLGVVGSHVVKLLEKNKFNLNGSKFEIVALGAKNKSKKRNFNVKKYQWISNFSDLEKYDKPDVIIETIGGTGTYINKLYSYCIKNGISLITANKAQLAENGEKYFAQV
;
A
#
# COMPACT_ATOMS: atom_id res chain seq x y z
N MET A 1 43.28 -34.97 18.81
CA MET A 1 42.79 -34.11 17.71
C MET A 1 41.54 -33.37 18.17
N LYS A 2 41.62 -32.07 18.46
CA LYS A 2 40.47 -31.24 18.86
C LYS A 2 39.68 -30.85 17.60
N ARG A 3 38.46 -31.37 17.44
CA ARG A 3 37.50 -30.93 16.44
C ARG A 3 37.07 -29.51 16.79
N VAL A 4 37.40 -28.55 15.92
CA VAL A 4 36.90 -27.17 15.97
C VAL A 4 35.40 -27.20 15.66
N ILE A 5 34.58 -27.05 16.68
CA ILE A 5 33.13 -26.85 16.52
C ILE A 5 32.94 -25.36 16.20
N LEU A 6 32.78 -25.05 14.92
CA LEU A 6 32.30 -23.74 14.48
C LEU A 6 30.85 -23.57 14.97
N GLU A 7 30.66 -22.65 15.91
CA GLU A 7 29.34 -22.19 16.32
C GLU A 7 28.56 -21.72 15.09
N LYS A 8 27.54 -22.49 14.71
CA LYS A 8 26.48 -22.00 13.85
C LYS A 8 25.77 -20.88 14.60
N LYS A 9 26.22 -19.64 14.42
CA LYS A 9 25.40 -18.45 14.70
C LYS A 9 24.04 -18.71 14.06
N LYS A 10 23.01 -18.90 14.90
CA LYS A 10 21.63 -19.01 14.45
C LYS A 10 21.32 -17.76 13.63
N PHE A 11 21.36 -17.87 12.30
CA PHE A 11 20.69 -16.91 11.44
C PHE A 11 19.22 -16.96 11.88
N LYS A 12 18.76 -15.89 12.56
CA LYS A 12 17.32 -15.70 12.78
C LYS A 12 16.69 -15.79 11.39
N SER A 13 15.87 -16.82 11.17
CA SER A 13 14.98 -16.92 10.03
C SER A 13 14.31 -15.55 9.87
N HIS A 14 14.65 -14.82 8.80
CA HIS A 14 13.93 -13.62 8.44
C HIS A 14 12.50 -14.09 8.14
N LYS A 15 11.58 -13.83 9.06
CA LYS A 15 10.16 -14.16 8.91
C LYS A 15 9.75 -13.62 7.54
N MET A 16 9.14 -14.44 6.68
CA MET A 16 8.57 -13.97 5.41
C MET A 16 7.52 -12.92 5.73
N ASN A 17 7.92 -11.65 5.76
CA ASN A 17 7.04 -10.55 6.08
C ASN A 17 6.22 -10.25 4.83
N LYS A 18 4.89 -10.32 4.95
CA LYS A 18 4.03 -9.81 3.90
C LYS A 18 3.98 -8.29 4.02
N ILE A 19 4.12 -7.58 2.90
CA ILE A 19 3.91 -6.13 2.82
C ILE A 19 2.47 -5.92 2.35
N LYS A 20 1.65 -5.36 3.23
CA LYS A 20 0.23 -5.13 3.02
C LYS A 20 0.01 -3.81 2.30
N ILE A 21 -0.67 -3.88 1.17
CA ILE A 21 -0.92 -2.73 0.29
C ILE A 21 -2.41 -2.44 0.23
N ALA A 22 -2.76 -1.17 0.42
CA ALA A 22 -4.07 -0.64 0.04
C ALA A 22 -3.93 0.31 -1.16
N ILE A 23 -4.86 0.24 -2.11
CA ILE A 23 -4.80 1.04 -3.35
C ILE A 23 -6.05 1.91 -3.47
N PHE A 24 -5.84 3.23 -3.53
CA PHE A 24 -6.90 4.23 -3.69
C PHE A 24 -6.78 4.92 -5.05
N GLY A 25 -7.89 4.98 -5.78
CA GLY A 25 -7.88 5.35 -7.20
C GLY A 25 -7.72 4.10 -8.06
N LEU A 26 -8.76 3.80 -8.84
CA LEU A 26 -8.83 2.59 -9.68
C LEU A 26 -9.23 2.98 -11.11
N GLY A 27 -8.63 4.06 -11.60
CA GLY A 27 -8.63 4.43 -13.01
C GLY A 27 -7.66 3.54 -13.80
N VAL A 28 -7.08 4.09 -14.87
CA VAL A 28 -6.12 3.35 -15.71
C VAL A 28 -4.91 2.90 -14.90
N VAL A 29 -4.23 3.83 -14.21
CA VAL A 29 -3.00 3.53 -13.47
C VAL A 29 -3.27 2.55 -12.32
N GLY A 30 -4.14 2.89 -11.39
CA GLY A 30 -4.44 2.02 -10.23
C GLY A 30 -4.90 0.61 -10.61
N SER A 31 -5.69 0.46 -11.68
CA SER A 31 -6.11 -0.87 -12.15
C SER A 31 -4.94 -1.69 -12.71
N HIS A 32 -3.98 -1.05 -13.37
CA HIS A 32 -2.77 -1.72 -13.84
C HIS A 32 -1.82 -2.07 -12.69
N VAL A 33 -1.74 -1.24 -11.65
CA VAL A 33 -0.97 -1.56 -10.43
C VAL A 33 -1.52 -2.83 -9.77
N VAL A 34 -2.84 -2.94 -9.60
CA VAL A 34 -3.48 -4.16 -9.08
C VAL A 34 -3.10 -5.38 -9.91
N LYS A 35 -3.26 -5.29 -11.24
CA LYS A 35 -2.89 -6.39 -12.14
C LYS A 35 -1.43 -6.79 -12.07
N LEU A 36 -0.53 -5.80 -11.98
CA LEU A 36 0.91 -6.04 -11.94
C LEU A 36 1.28 -6.79 -10.65
N LEU A 37 0.68 -6.39 -9.53
CA LEU A 37 0.84 -7.06 -8.23
C LEU A 37 0.18 -8.45 -8.19
N GLU A 38 -0.95 -8.66 -8.86
CA GLU A 38 -1.57 -10.00 -9.00
C GLU A 38 -0.73 -10.94 -9.86
N LYS A 39 -0.23 -10.44 -11.00
CA LYS A 39 0.49 -11.26 -12.00
C LYS A 39 1.88 -11.64 -11.53
N ASN A 40 2.60 -10.68 -10.95
CA ASN A 40 3.99 -10.90 -10.57
C ASN A 40 4.03 -11.32 -9.11
N LYS A 41 4.71 -12.44 -8.83
CA LYS A 41 5.07 -12.84 -7.47
C LYS A 41 6.22 -11.94 -6.97
N PHE A 42 6.01 -10.63 -6.99
CA PHE A 42 7.01 -9.68 -6.54
C PHE A 42 7.44 -10.06 -5.13
N ASN A 43 8.74 -10.22 -5.00
CA ASN A 43 9.39 -10.61 -3.78
C ASN A 43 10.52 -9.63 -3.54
N LEU A 44 10.44 -8.89 -2.44
CA LEU A 44 11.51 -7.99 -2.01
C LEU A 44 12.18 -8.62 -0.79
N ASN A 45 13.38 -9.15 -0.95
CA ASN A 45 14.19 -9.74 0.13
C ASN A 45 13.44 -10.79 0.96
N GLY A 46 12.64 -11.65 0.32
CA GLY A 46 11.80 -12.66 0.97
C GLY A 46 10.37 -12.19 1.30
N SER A 47 10.08 -10.89 1.14
CA SER A 47 8.78 -10.30 1.47
C SER A 47 7.82 -10.32 0.29
N LYS A 48 6.60 -10.83 0.50
CA LYS A 48 5.55 -10.89 -0.54
C LYS A 48 4.64 -9.67 -0.42
N PHE A 49 4.23 -9.11 -1.54
CA PHE A 49 3.20 -8.06 -1.55
C PHE A 49 1.80 -8.67 -1.52
N GLU A 50 0.93 -8.14 -0.66
CA GLU A 50 -0.45 -8.58 -0.48
C GLU A 50 -1.37 -7.37 -0.58
N ILE A 51 -2.30 -7.37 -1.53
CA ILE A 51 -3.32 -6.32 -1.62
C ILE A 51 -4.41 -6.67 -0.60
N VAL A 52 -4.56 -5.83 0.43
CA VAL A 52 -5.55 -6.05 1.50
C VAL A 52 -6.83 -5.24 1.28
N ALA A 53 -6.73 -4.09 0.62
CA ALA A 53 -7.85 -3.17 0.49
C ALA A 53 -7.79 -2.33 -0.79
N LEU A 54 -8.96 -1.92 -1.27
CA LEU A 54 -9.15 -1.07 -2.43
C LEU A 54 -10.15 0.06 -2.13
N GLY A 55 -9.95 1.24 -2.72
CA GLY A 55 -10.89 2.35 -2.64
C GLY A 55 -10.99 3.14 -3.94
N ALA A 56 -12.21 3.49 -4.35
CA ALA A 56 -12.46 4.44 -5.43
C ALA A 56 -13.88 5.01 -5.34
N LYS A 57 -14.20 6.00 -6.18
CA LYS A 57 -15.53 6.64 -6.21
C LYS A 57 -16.70 5.67 -6.49
N ASN A 58 -16.51 4.68 -7.36
CA ASN A 58 -17.57 3.74 -7.75
C ASN A 58 -17.07 2.29 -7.70
N LYS A 59 -17.62 1.49 -6.78
CA LYS A 59 -17.32 0.06 -6.61
C LYS A 59 -17.77 -0.78 -7.81
N SER A 60 -18.96 -0.49 -8.33
CA SER A 60 -19.61 -1.24 -9.40
C SER A 60 -19.04 -0.97 -10.80
N LYS A 61 -18.21 0.06 -10.97
CA LYS A 61 -17.54 0.33 -12.26
C LYS A 61 -16.73 -0.90 -12.72
N LYS A 62 -16.99 -1.37 -13.95
CA LYS A 62 -16.28 -2.51 -14.53
C LYS A 62 -14.78 -2.23 -14.58
N ARG A 63 -13.99 -3.20 -14.12
CA ARG A 63 -12.52 -3.17 -14.10
C ARG A 63 -12.00 -4.49 -14.65
N ASN A 64 -10.72 -4.49 -14.97
CA ASN A 64 -10.05 -5.61 -15.62
C ASN A 64 -9.45 -6.62 -14.61
N PHE A 65 -9.91 -6.60 -13.36
CA PHE A 65 -9.58 -7.52 -12.28
C PHE A 65 -10.82 -7.72 -11.39
N ASN A 66 -10.84 -8.77 -10.58
CA ASN A 66 -11.98 -9.06 -9.70
C ASN A 66 -11.88 -8.27 -8.38
N VAL A 67 -12.59 -7.13 -8.32
CA VAL A 67 -12.66 -6.27 -7.12
C VAL A 67 -13.17 -7.01 -5.88
N LYS A 68 -14.00 -8.05 -6.05
CA LYS A 68 -14.60 -8.79 -4.91
C LYS A 68 -13.58 -9.57 -4.08
N LYS A 69 -12.34 -9.75 -4.58
CA LYS A 69 -11.24 -10.39 -3.84
C LYS A 69 -10.72 -9.54 -2.67
N TYR A 70 -11.02 -8.25 -2.66
CA TYR A 70 -10.38 -7.29 -1.76
C TYR A 70 -11.42 -6.55 -0.92
N GLN A 71 -10.99 -6.11 0.25
CA GLN A 71 -11.83 -5.27 1.09
C GLN A 71 -12.04 -3.92 0.42
N TRP A 72 -13.30 -3.49 0.29
CA TRP A 72 -13.62 -2.18 -0.27
C TRP A 72 -13.73 -1.15 0.84
N ILE A 73 -12.96 -0.07 0.75
CA ILE A 73 -12.87 0.95 1.78
C ILE A 73 -13.61 2.21 1.32
N SER A 74 -14.68 2.52 2.05
CA SER A 74 -15.43 3.77 1.90
C SER A 74 -15.00 4.81 2.94
N ASN A 75 -14.54 4.38 4.11
CA ASN A 75 -14.03 5.23 5.18
C ASN A 75 -12.67 4.72 5.67
N PHE A 76 -11.68 5.60 5.82
CA PHE A 76 -10.33 5.23 6.23
C PHE A 76 -10.25 4.63 7.64
N SER A 77 -11.19 4.97 8.53
CA SER A 77 -11.28 4.34 9.86
C SER A 77 -11.49 2.84 9.79
N ASP A 78 -12.00 2.33 8.67
CA ASP A 78 -12.24 0.90 8.49
C ASP A 78 -10.95 0.13 8.21
N LEU A 79 -9.88 0.80 7.74
CA LEU A 79 -8.58 0.17 7.52
C LEU A 79 -7.97 -0.36 8.82
N GLU A 80 -8.17 0.33 9.94
CA GLU A 80 -7.68 -0.10 11.25
C GLU A 80 -8.40 -1.35 11.76
N LYS A 81 -9.67 -1.53 11.38
CA LYS A 81 -10.51 -2.64 11.84
C LYS A 81 -10.25 -3.95 11.10
N TYR A 82 -9.89 -3.86 9.83
CA TYR A 82 -9.73 -5.04 8.98
C TYR A 82 -8.29 -5.53 8.99
N ASP A 83 -7.41 -4.77 8.36
CA ASP A 83 -5.99 -5.05 8.33
C ASP A 83 -5.25 -3.77 7.95
N LYS A 84 -4.51 -3.21 8.92
CA LYS A 84 -3.80 -1.96 8.72
C LYS A 84 -2.73 -2.16 7.63
N PRO A 85 -2.79 -1.43 6.50
CA PRO A 85 -1.80 -1.57 5.45
C PRO A 85 -0.46 -0.96 5.89
N ASP A 86 0.64 -1.56 5.42
CA ASP A 86 1.98 -0.98 5.57
C ASP A 86 2.18 0.18 4.58
N VAL A 87 1.57 0.04 3.39
CA VAL A 87 1.69 0.98 2.28
C VAL A 87 0.31 1.31 1.70
N ILE A 88 0.06 2.58 1.45
CA ILE A 88 -1.04 3.08 0.63
C ILE A 88 -0.49 3.60 -0.70
N ILE A 89 -1.06 3.13 -1.81
CA ILE A 89 -0.80 3.65 -3.16
C ILE A 89 -1.99 4.50 -3.60
N GLU A 90 -1.77 5.77 -3.91
CA GLU A 90 -2.79 6.73 -4.32
C GLU A 90 -2.65 7.15 -5.80
N THR A 91 -3.74 7.00 -6.56
CA THR A 91 -3.85 7.31 -8.00
C THR A 91 -5.22 7.92 -8.38
N ILE A 92 -5.82 8.71 -7.48
CA ILE A 92 -7.14 9.32 -7.65
C ILE A 92 -7.07 10.49 -8.63
N GLY A 93 -6.03 11.32 -8.50
CA GLY A 93 -5.86 12.55 -9.28
C GLY A 93 -6.68 13.73 -8.74
N GLY A 94 -6.23 14.95 -9.09
CA GLY A 94 -6.83 16.20 -8.61
C GLY A 94 -6.46 16.50 -7.15
N THR A 95 -7.15 17.45 -6.54
CA THR A 95 -6.97 17.82 -5.13
C THR A 95 -8.32 17.80 -4.41
N GLY A 96 -8.30 17.94 -3.08
CA GLY A 96 -9.53 18.11 -2.31
C GLY A 96 -9.58 17.32 -1.01
N THR A 97 -10.74 17.40 -0.34
CA THR A 97 -10.91 16.93 1.04
C THR A 97 -10.69 15.44 1.21
N TYR A 98 -11.10 14.60 0.26
CA TYR A 98 -10.88 13.15 0.34
C TYR A 98 -9.39 12.79 0.31
N ILE A 99 -8.63 13.39 -0.61
CA ILE A 99 -7.19 13.16 -0.77
C ILE A 99 -6.43 13.71 0.45
N ASN A 100 -6.78 14.91 0.90
CA ASN A 100 -6.22 15.50 2.12
C ASN A 100 -6.44 14.62 3.36
N LYS A 101 -7.64 14.05 3.50
CA LYS A 101 -7.95 13.12 4.59
C LYS A 101 -7.14 11.82 4.47
N LEU A 102 -6.95 11.29 3.26
CA LEU A 102 -6.13 10.09 3.04
C LEU A 102 -4.68 10.33 3.45
N TYR A 103 -4.09 11.46 3.05
CA TYR A 103 -2.68 11.77 3.35
C TYR A 103 -2.48 12.00 4.85
N SER A 104 -3.38 12.78 5.46
CA SER A 104 -3.38 13.01 6.91
C SER A 104 -3.54 11.70 7.68
N TYR A 105 -4.40 10.79 7.21
CA TYR A 105 -4.57 9.46 7.79
C TYR A 105 -3.28 8.64 7.71
N CYS A 106 -2.59 8.65 6.56
CA CYS A 106 -1.32 7.92 6.39
C CYS A 106 -0.26 8.40 7.38
N ILE A 107 -0.05 9.72 7.46
CA ILE A 107 0.94 10.34 8.37
C ILE A 107 0.60 10.01 9.82
N LYS A 108 -0.64 10.26 10.26
CA LYS A 108 -1.08 10.01 11.64
C LYS A 108 -0.86 8.55 12.05
N ASN A 109 -1.02 7.62 11.11
CA ASN A 109 -0.92 6.19 11.37
C ASN A 109 0.44 5.57 11.04
N GLY A 110 1.43 6.35 10.58
CA GLY A 110 2.73 5.81 10.18
C GLY A 110 2.65 4.84 9.00
N ILE A 111 1.69 5.05 8.10
CA ILE A 111 1.52 4.24 6.88
C ILE A 111 2.29 4.91 5.75
N SER A 112 3.12 4.15 5.05
CA SER A 112 3.88 4.68 3.91
C SER A 112 2.93 5.07 2.78
N LEU A 113 3.10 6.27 2.23
CA LEU A 113 2.28 6.79 1.14
C LEU A 113 3.09 6.86 -0.15
N ILE A 114 2.61 6.19 -1.19
CA ILE A 114 3.11 6.31 -2.57
C ILE A 114 2.01 6.99 -3.38
N THR A 115 2.33 8.07 -4.09
CA THR A 115 1.36 8.78 -4.92
C THR A 115 1.89 9.10 -6.31
N ALA A 116 1.00 9.06 -7.29
CA ALA A 116 1.22 9.58 -8.64
C ALA A 116 0.47 10.92 -8.90
N ASN A 117 -0.06 11.56 -7.85
CA ASN A 117 -0.94 12.71 -7.98
C ASN A 117 -0.15 14.03 -8.04
N LYS A 118 0.22 14.42 -9.26
CA LYS A 118 0.98 15.64 -9.54
C LYS A 118 0.31 16.92 -9.05
N ALA A 119 -1.01 17.03 -9.15
CA ALA A 119 -1.74 18.22 -8.71
C ALA A 119 -1.66 18.40 -7.19
N GLN A 120 -1.87 17.31 -6.45
CA GLN A 120 -1.79 17.33 -4.99
C GLN A 120 -0.38 17.65 -4.49
N LEU A 121 0.65 17.12 -5.16
CA LEU A 121 2.05 17.42 -4.84
C LEU A 121 2.38 18.90 -5.11
N ALA A 122 1.88 19.47 -6.20
CA ALA A 122 2.12 20.88 -6.52
C ALA A 122 1.43 21.83 -5.54
N GLU A 123 0.18 21.56 -5.17
CA GLU A 123 -0.60 22.46 -4.31
C GLU A 123 -0.34 22.28 -2.81
N ASN A 124 -0.09 21.03 -2.38
CA ASN A 124 -0.06 20.69 -0.95
C ASN A 124 1.17 19.82 -0.58
N GLY A 125 2.17 19.72 -1.47
CA GLY A 125 3.34 18.87 -1.25
C GLY A 125 4.08 19.22 0.03
N GLU A 126 4.34 20.51 0.27
CA GLU A 126 5.02 20.98 1.48
C GLU A 126 4.33 20.53 2.76
N LYS A 127 3.00 20.67 2.80
CA LYS A 127 2.18 20.29 3.95
C LYS A 127 2.37 18.82 4.36
N TYR A 128 2.51 17.91 3.40
CA TYR A 128 2.50 16.47 3.65
C TYR A 128 3.87 15.79 3.53
N PHE A 129 4.84 16.39 2.83
CA PHE A 129 6.11 15.73 2.51
C PHE A 129 7.36 16.53 2.90
N ALA A 130 7.26 17.81 3.30
CA ALA A 130 8.43 18.61 3.67
C ALA A 130 8.83 18.51 5.16
N GLN A 131 8.12 17.71 5.97
CA GLN A 131 8.36 17.58 7.42
C GLN A 131 9.40 16.50 7.77
N VAL A 132 10.44 16.34 6.95
CA VAL A 132 11.49 15.32 7.16
C VAL A 132 12.68 15.92 7.91
#